data_AF-A0A9D1JAZ1-F1
#
_entry.id   AF-A0A9D1JAZ1-F1
#
_cell.length_a   1.000
_cell.length_b   1.000
_cell.length_c   1.000
_cell.angle_alpha   90.00
_cell.angle_beta   90.00
_cell.angle_gamma   90.00
#
_symmetry.space_group_name_H-M   'P 1'
#
loop_
_entity.id
_entity.type
_entity.pdbx_description
1 polymer ?
#
loop_
_entity_poly.entity_id
_entity_poly.type
_entity_poly.pdbx_seq_one_letter_code
_entity_poly.pdbx_strand_id
1 'polypeptide(L)'
;VYTISNGIMDNPGDAKYGFTKEQLFEGYQLLREKGAKRFGLHSFLVSNTVTNDYYPSLARTLFELVVELKEKIGIEISFINLSGGVGIAYRPDQTPNDIRVIGEGVRKVYEEVLVPAGLGDVAIYTEMGRFMTGPYGALVTKAIHEKHIYKEYIGVDACAVNLMRPAMYGAYHHITVLGKEDAPCDHKYDVTGSLCENNDKFAVDRMLPKIDMGDYLYIHDTGAHGYAMGYNYNGKLKSAEVLLKEDGSFQMIRRAETPRDYFATFDCFDIIKGLVQ
;
A
#
# COMPACT_ATOMS: atom_id res chain seq x y z
N VAL A 1 18.10 15.65 -21.30
CA VAL A 1 17.02 15.81 -20.30
C VAL A 1 16.34 14.47 -20.20
N TYR A 2 16.57 13.70 -19.13
CA TYR A 2 15.72 12.52 -18.88
C TYR A 2 14.30 13.06 -18.72
N THR A 3 13.40 12.69 -19.61
CA THR A 3 11.98 13.06 -19.48
C THR A 3 11.39 12.08 -18.47
N ILE A 4 11.44 12.44 -17.18
CA ILE A 4 11.18 11.46 -16.12
C ILE A 4 9.68 11.16 -15.94
N SER A 5 8.80 12.04 -16.42
CA SER A 5 7.36 11.78 -16.39
C SER A 5 6.82 11.61 -17.80
N ASN A 6 6.43 10.38 -18.12
CA ASN A 6 5.57 10.05 -19.26
C ASN A 6 4.09 10.01 -18.86
N GLY A 7 3.71 10.62 -17.72
CA GLY A 7 2.38 10.55 -17.13
C GLY A 7 2.08 9.25 -16.36
N ILE A 8 2.99 8.26 -16.39
CA ILE A 8 2.86 6.98 -15.67
C ILE A 8 3.76 6.95 -14.41
N MET A 9 4.84 7.75 -14.38
CA MET A 9 5.83 7.79 -13.31
C MET A 9 5.84 9.16 -12.60
N ASP A 10 6.02 9.14 -11.27
CA ASP A 10 6.15 10.36 -10.46
C ASP A 10 7.48 11.08 -10.74
N ASN A 11 7.67 12.28 -10.19
CA ASN A 11 8.91 13.05 -10.31
C ASN A 11 9.94 12.61 -9.25
N PRO A 12 11.06 11.95 -9.62
CA PRO A 12 12.07 11.50 -8.67
C PRO A 12 12.86 12.64 -8.04
N GLY A 13 12.80 13.86 -8.61
CA GLY A 13 13.36 15.04 -7.99
C GLY A 13 12.75 15.37 -6.62
N ASP A 14 11.54 14.87 -6.36
CA ASP A 14 10.85 15.06 -5.08
C ASP A 14 11.14 13.90 -4.09
N ALA A 15 11.89 12.88 -4.52
CA ALA A 15 12.23 11.73 -3.70
C ALA A 15 13.51 11.96 -2.89
N LYS A 16 13.50 11.51 -1.63
CA LYS A 16 14.70 11.49 -0.75
C LYS A 16 15.60 10.26 -0.92
N TYR A 17 15.27 9.38 -1.86
CA TYR A 17 15.87 8.05 -2.00
C TYR A 17 16.68 7.91 -3.27
N GLY A 18 17.64 6.98 -3.23
CA GLY A 18 18.42 6.60 -4.40
C GLY A 18 19.57 7.55 -4.72
N PHE A 19 20.02 7.46 -5.95
CA PHE A 19 21.12 8.24 -6.50
C PHE A 19 20.65 8.90 -7.80
N THR A 20 21.18 10.09 -8.11
CA THR A 20 21.10 10.59 -9.48
C THR A 20 21.86 9.67 -10.43
N LYS A 21 21.65 9.82 -11.73
CA LYS A 21 22.36 9.01 -12.72
C LYS A 21 23.88 9.16 -12.54
N GLU A 22 24.38 10.38 -12.39
CA GLU A 22 25.81 10.65 -12.20
C GLU A 22 26.35 9.97 -10.94
N GLN A 23 25.62 10.10 -9.83
CA GLN A 23 25.97 9.46 -8.56
C GLN A 23 25.97 7.93 -8.65
N LEU A 24 25.11 7.32 -9.48
CA LEU A 24 25.13 5.87 -9.71
C LEU A 24 26.47 5.43 -10.33
N PHE A 25 26.95 6.11 -11.39
CA PHE A 25 28.21 5.74 -12.03
C PHE A 25 29.39 5.87 -11.06
N GLU A 26 29.49 6.99 -10.35
CA GLU A 26 30.52 7.23 -9.33
C GLU A 26 30.45 6.18 -8.21
N GLY A 27 29.24 5.91 -7.71
CA GLY A 27 28.99 4.96 -6.63
C GLY A 27 29.40 3.54 -7.00
N TYR A 28 29.07 3.06 -8.20
CA TYR A 28 29.47 1.73 -8.66
C TYR A 28 30.99 1.58 -8.79
N GLN A 29 31.68 2.59 -9.33
CA GLN A 29 33.14 2.57 -9.42
C GLN A 29 33.78 2.52 -8.03
N LEU A 30 33.35 3.40 -7.12
CA LEU A 30 33.86 3.45 -5.75
C LEU A 30 33.63 2.13 -5.01
N LEU A 31 32.45 1.53 -5.13
CA LEU A 31 32.14 0.25 -4.48
C LEU A 31 33.01 -0.88 -5.02
N ARG A 32 33.24 -0.93 -6.35
CA ARG A 32 34.15 -1.91 -6.95
C ARG A 32 35.58 -1.75 -6.43
N GLU A 33 36.08 -0.52 -6.37
CA GLU A 33 37.42 -0.22 -5.81
C GLU A 33 37.55 -0.64 -4.34
N LYS A 34 36.46 -0.55 -3.58
CA LYS A 34 36.38 -1.03 -2.19
C LYS A 34 36.19 -2.56 -2.08
N GLY A 35 36.14 -3.28 -3.19
CA GLY A 35 36.10 -4.74 -3.23
C GLY A 35 34.70 -5.36 -3.38
N ALA A 36 33.66 -4.58 -3.68
CA ALA A 36 32.36 -5.14 -4.04
C ALA A 36 32.47 -5.96 -5.35
N LYS A 37 31.91 -7.18 -5.33
CA LYS A 37 32.03 -8.15 -6.44
C LYS A 37 30.73 -8.40 -7.20
N ARG A 38 29.59 -8.05 -6.60
CA ARG A 38 28.26 -8.33 -7.14
C ARG A 38 27.40 -7.08 -7.02
N PHE A 39 26.75 -6.70 -8.10
CA PHE A 39 26.00 -5.45 -8.19
C PHE A 39 24.55 -5.73 -8.59
N GLY A 40 23.66 -4.85 -8.14
CA GLY A 40 22.24 -4.88 -8.46
C GLY A 40 21.72 -3.46 -8.63
N LEU A 41 20.71 -3.29 -9.47
CA LEU A 41 20.03 -2.01 -9.68
C LEU A 41 18.59 -2.11 -9.17
N HIS A 42 18.14 -1.10 -8.42
CA HIS A 42 16.79 -1.04 -7.88
C HIS A 42 16.17 0.32 -8.22
N SER A 43 14.87 0.34 -8.56
CA SER A 43 14.12 1.59 -8.67
C SER A 43 12.66 1.43 -8.27
N PHE A 44 12.14 2.44 -7.59
CA PHE A 44 10.73 2.58 -7.21
C PHE A 44 10.28 4.00 -7.54
N LEU A 45 9.36 4.15 -8.50
CA LEU A 45 9.03 5.45 -9.09
C LEU A 45 7.57 5.90 -8.89
N VAL A 46 6.68 5.01 -8.45
CA VAL A 46 5.25 5.34 -8.26
C VAL A 46 4.58 4.29 -7.39
N SER A 47 3.52 4.69 -6.68
CA SER A 47 2.67 3.78 -5.89
C SER A 47 1.25 3.69 -6.47
N ASN A 48 0.72 2.47 -6.54
CA ASN A 48 -0.66 2.15 -6.94
C ASN A 48 -1.01 2.52 -8.39
N THR A 49 -0.11 2.22 -9.32
CA THR A 49 -0.38 2.38 -10.75
C THR A 49 -1.41 1.37 -11.22
N VAL A 50 -2.47 1.85 -11.89
CA VAL A 50 -3.58 1.05 -12.42
C VAL A 50 -3.49 0.90 -13.95
N THR A 51 -2.26 0.67 -14.44
CA THR A 51 -1.99 0.30 -15.83
C THR A 51 -0.99 -0.84 -15.88
N ASN A 52 -1.17 -1.72 -16.88
CA ASN A 52 -0.25 -2.81 -17.17
C ASN A 52 1.10 -2.32 -17.75
N ASP A 53 1.20 -1.06 -18.17
CA ASP A 53 2.36 -0.53 -18.90
C ASP A 53 3.49 -0.02 -18.00
N TYR A 54 3.26 0.08 -16.68
CA TYR A 54 4.22 0.66 -15.73
C TYR A 54 5.54 -0.11 -15.67
N TYR A 55 5.46 -1.40 -15.34
CA TYR A 55 6.65 -2.26 -15.22
C TYR A 55 7.40 -2.44 -16.53
N PRO A 56 6.76 -2.68 -17.69
CA PRO A 56 7.47 -2.72 -18.97
C PRO A 56 8.24 -1.41 -19.25
N SER A 57 7.63 -0.26 -18.95
CA SER A 57 8.28 1.04 -19.12
C SER A 57 9.48 1.22 -18.18
N LEU A 58 9.31 0.90 -16.89
CA LEU A 58 10.38 0.95 -15.90
C LEU A 58 11.52 -0.01 -16.26
N ALA A 59 11.18 -1.24 -16.63
CA ALA A 59 12.13 -2.28 -17.04
C ALA A 59 12.99 -1.78 -18.20
N ARG A 60 12.39 -1.16 -19.22
CA ARG A 60 13.16 -0.63 -20.37
C ARG A 60 14.19 0.39 -19.92
N THR A 61 13.77 1.38 -19.11
CA THR A 61 14.67 2.42 -18.60
C THR A 61 15.82 1.83 -17.78
N LEU A 62 15.54 0.87 -16.90
CA LEU A 62 16.57 0.24 -16.07
C LEU A 62 17.49 -0.66 -16.89
N PHE A 63 16.96 -1.42 -17.85
CA PHE A 63 17.74 -2.34 -18.67
C PHE A 63 18.71 -1.57 -19.57
N GLU A 64 18.25 -0.49 -20.19
CA GLU A 64 19.10 0.42 -20.97
C GLU A 64 20.20 1.06 -20.10
N LEU A 65 19.87 1.47 -18.87
CA LEU A 65 20.86 1.99 -17.93
C LEU A 65 21.89 0.93 -17.53
N VAL A 66 21.48 -0.33 -17.35
CA VAL A 66 22.40 -1.43 -17.05
C VAL A 66 23.34 -1.71 -18.21
N VAL A 67 22.86 -1.68 -19.45
CA VAL A 67 23.72 -1.79 -20.64
C VAL A 67 24.74 -0.65 -20.65
N GLU A 68 24.31 0.58 -20.37
CA GLU A 68 25.20 1.74 -20.32
C GLU A 68 26.27 1.63 -19.21
N LEU A 69 25.91 1.10 -18.03
CA LEU A 69 26.86 0.84 -16.94
C LEU A 69 27.93 -0.20 -17.34
N LYS A 70 27.53 -1.26 -18.04
CA LYS A 70 28.45 -2.27 -18.58
C LYS A 70 29.41 -1.63 -19.58
N GLU A 71 28.89 -0.90 -20.56
CA GLU A 71 29.68 -0.32 -21.65
C GLU A 71 30.66 0.76 -21.17
N LYS A 72 30.23 1.65 -20.26
CA LYS A 72 31.04 2.79 -19.86
C LYS A 72 32.04 2.49 -18.75
N ILE A 73 31.67 1.65 -17.78
CA ILE A 73 32.49 1.43 -16.58
C ILE A 73 32.80 -0.05 -16.31
N GLY A 74 32.33 -0.98 -17.15
CA GLY A 74 32.61 -2.41 -17.03
C GLY A 74 31.99 -3.05 -15.79
N ILE A 75 30.85 -2.52 -15.33
CA ILE A 75 30.09 -3.09 -14.20
C ILE A 75 29.00 -4.00 -14.76
N GLU A 76 29.07 -5.28 -14.44
CA GLU A 76 28.00 -6.23 -14.74
C GLU A 76 27.05 -6.36 -13.55
N ILE A 77 25.76 -6.23 -13.86
CA ILE A 77 24.68 -6.27 -12.88
C ILE A 77 24.16 -7.70 -12.81
N SER A 78 24.07 -8.29 -11.62
CA SER A 78 23.54 -9.64 -11.44
C SER A 78 22.03 -9.69 -11.25
N PHE A 79 21.42 -8.56 -10.88
CA PHE A 79 19.99 -8.47 -10.73
C PHE A 79 19.44 -7.05 -10.90
N ILE A 80 18.20 -6.97 -11.37
CA ILE A 80 17.45 -5.73 -11.47
C ILE A 80 16.14 -5.90 -10.69
N ASN A 81 15.88 -5.00 -9.75
CA ASN A 81 14.69 -5.00 -8.93
C ASN A 81 13.77 -3.86 -9.38
N LEU A 82 12.61 -4.22 -9.92
CA LEU A 82 11.57 -3.30 -10.39
C LEU A 82 10.70 -2.76 -9.22
N SER A 83 11.05 -3.10 -7.98
CA SER A 83 10.35 -2.76 -6.75
C SER A 83 8.86 -3.11 -6.80
N GLY A 84 8.01 -2.38 -6.09
CA GLY A 84 6.55 -2.49 -6.11
C GLY A 84 5.91 -1.50 -7.10
N GLY A 85 4.73 -0.99 -6.79
CA GLY A 85 4.08 0.09 -7.54
C GLY A 85 2.89 -0.35 -8.39
N VAL A 86 2.83 -1.63 -8.78
CA VAL A 86 1.59 -2.22 -9.34
C VAL A 86 0.47 -2.13 -8.31
N GLY A 87 -0.60 -1.46 -8.69
CA GLY A 87 -1.74 -1.14 -7.84
C GLY A 87 -2.84 -2.20 -7.85
N ILE A 88 -3.88 -1.90 -7.08
CA ILE A 88 -5.14 -2.65 -7.05
C ILE A 88 -6.30 -1.71 -7.38
N ALA A 89 -7.41 -2.28 -7.86
CA ALA A 89 -8.66 -1.57 -8.06
C ALA A 89 -9.31 -1.35 -6.69
N TYR A 90 -9.33 -0.10 -6.21
CA TYR A 90 -10.01 0.26 -4.95
C TYR A 90 -11.49 0.57 -5.15
N ARG A 91 -11.90 0.82 -6.40
CA ARG A 91 -13.30 1.08 -6.78
C ARG A 91 -13.83 -0.10 -7.61
N PRO A 92 -15.13 -0.44 -7.48
CA PRO A 92 -15.72 -1.54 -8.25
C PRO A 92 -15.65 -1.38 -9.77
N ASP A 93 -15.62 -0.13 -10.26
CA ASP A 93 -15.57 0.21 -11.69
C ASP A 93 -14.14 0.30 -12.26
N GLN A 94 -13.12 0.16 -11.41
CA GLN A 94 -11.73 0.18 -11.86
C GLN A 94 -11.31 -1.18 -12.42
N THR A 95 -10.71 -1.18 -13.61
CA THR A 95 -10.05 -2.36 -14.16
C THR A 95 -8.83 -2.75 -13.31
N PRO A 96 -8.75 -3.99 -12.80
CA PRO A 96 -7.58 -4.45 -12.06
C PRO A 96 -6.38 -4.67 -13.00
N ASN A 97 -5.17 -4.58 -12.43
CA ASN A 97 -3.95 -4.93 -13.16
C ASN A 97 -3.88 -6.44 -13.42
N ASP A 98 -3.42 -6.82 -14.61
CA ASP A 98 -3.15 -8.22 -14.96
C ASP A 98 -1.65 -8.49 -14.85
N ILE A 99 -1.28 -9.21 -13.79
CA ILE A 99 0.12 -9.53 -13.51
C ILE A 99 0.78 -10.39 -14.60
N ARG A 100 0.00 -11.19 -15.35
CA ARG A 100 0.53 -12.00 -16.46
C ARG A 100 0.86 -11.11 -17.65
N VAL A 101 -0.01 -10.16 -17.97
CA VAL A 101 0.22 -9.18 -19.05
C VAL A 101 1.42 -8.30 -18.71
N ILE A 102 1.51 -7.83 -17.47
CA ILE A 102 2.66 -7.07 -16.97
C ILE A 102 3.96 -7.88 -17.11
N GLY A 103 3.98 -9.12 -16.62
CA GLY A 103 5.14 -9.99 -16.68
C GLY A 103 5.59 -10.29 -18.12
N GLU A 104 4.63 -10.52 -19.02
CA GLU A 104 4.90 -10.69 -20.45
C GLU A 104 5.53 -9.43 -21.07
N GLY A 105 5.04 -8.25 -20.72
CA GLY A 105 5.63 -7.00 -21.17
C GLY A 105 7.08 -6.81 -20.69
N VAL A 106 7.37 -7.15 -19.43
CA VAL A 106 8.75 -7.14 -18.90
C VAL A 106 9.64 -8.15 -19.63
N ARG A 107 9.14 -9.35 -19.92
CA ARG A 107 9.88 -10.37 -20.67
C ARG A 107 10.30 -9.87 -22.06
N LYS A 108 9.36 -9.27 -22.81
CA LYS A 108 9.67 -8.72 -24.14
C LYS A 108 10.79 -7.69 -24.08
N VAL A 109 10.73 -6.77 -23.12
CA VAL A 109 11.76 -5.75 -22.94
C VAL A 109 13.10 -6.37 -22.53
N TYR A 110 13.10 -7.42 -21.72
CA TYR A 110 14.28 -8.18 -21.34
C TYR A 110 14.98 -8.79 -22.56
N GLU A 111 14.21 -9.46 -23.42
CA GLU A 111 14.68 -10.10 -24.65
C GLU A 111 15.16 -9.07 -25.70
N GLU A 112 14.56 -7.89 -25.73
CA GLU A 112 14.96 -6.80 -26.63
C GLU A 112 16.23 -6.07 -26.19
N VAL A 113 16.46 -5.89 -24.88
CA VAL A 113 17.52 -5.01 -24.36
C VAL A 113 18.68 -5.79 -23.75
N LEU A 114 18.41 -6.71 -22.82
CA LEU A 114 19.48 -7.37 -22.05
C LEU A 114 20.10 -8.55 -22.79
N VAL A 115 19.29 -9.35 -23.49
CA VAL A 115 19.81 -10.53 -24.23
C VAL A 115 20.84 -10.13 -25.31
N PRO A 116 20.59 -9.15 -26.18
CA PRO A 116 21.57 -8.75 -27.20
C PRO A 116 22.85 -8.12 -26.61
N ALA A 117 22.76 -7.54 -25.41
CA ALA A 117 23.91 -6.97 -24.69
C ALA A 117 24.74 -8.02 -23.93
N GLY A 118 24.42 -9.31 -24.06
CA GLY A 118 25.08 -10.40 -23.34
C GLY A 118 24.84 -10.34 -21.84
N LEU A 119 23.63 -9.94 -21.43
CA LEU A 119 23.15 -9.85 -20.05
C LEU A 119 21.89 -10.72 -19.86
N GLY A 120 21.82 -11.84 -20.59
CA GLY A 120 20.66 -12.74 -20.61
C GLY A 120 20.47 -13.57 -19.34
N ASP A 121 21.38 -13.48 -18.37
CA ASP A 121 21.37 -14.17 -17.08
C ASP A 121 21.02 -13.26 -15.88
N VAL A 122 20.68 -12.00 -16.13
CA VAL A 122 20.31 -11.03 -15.09
C VAL A 122 18.98 -11.42 -14.44
N ALA A 123 18.96 -11.59 -13.12
CA ALA A 123 17.74 -11.91 -12.39
C ALA A 123 16.82 -10.69 -12.24
N ILE A 124 15.52 -10.87 -12.41
CA ILE A 124 14.50 -9.83 -12.20
C ILE A 124 13.78 -10.06 -10.87
N TYR A 125 13.70 -9.01 -10.05
CA TYR A 125 13.01 -8.99 -8.75
C TYR A 125 11.90 -7.95 -8.73
N THR A 126 10.91 -8.17 -7.85
CA THR A 126 9.80 -7.25 -7.56
C THR A 126 9.45 -7.27 -6.07
N GLU A 127 8.80 -6.23 -5.58
CA GLU A 127 8.50 -5.98 -4.15
C GLU A 127 7.01 -5.67 -3.95
N MET A 128 6.17 -6.67 -4.22
CA MET A 128 4.72 -6.52 -4.33
C MET A 128 4.02 -6.58 -2.97
N GLY A 129 3.98 -5.46 -2.24
CA GLY A 129 3.24 -5.36 -0.98
C GLY A 129 1.73 -5.23 -1.17
N ARG A 130 1.29 -4.07 -1.69
CA ARG A 130 -0.14 -3.73 -1.85
C ARG A 130 -0.90 -4.73 -2.71
N PHE A 131 -0.32 -5.14 -3.83
CA PHE A 131 -0.95 -6.09 -4.75
C PHE A 131 -1.19 -7.46 -4.11
N MET A 132 -0.27 -7.93 -3.26
CA MET A 132 -0.37 -9.25 -2.63
C MET A 132 -1.29 -9.28 -1.41
N THR A 133 -1.41 -8.17 -0.68
CA THR A 133 -2.10 -8.16 0.63
C THR A 133 -3.36 -7.30 0.65
N GLY A 134 -3.45 -6.27 -0.18
CA GLY A 134 -4.53 -5.29 -0.17
C GLY A 134 -5.92 -5.91 -0.29
N PRO A 135 -6.21 -6.65 -1.39
CA PRO A 135 -7.54 -7.19 -1.65
C PRO A 135 -8.01 -8.27 -0.66
N TYR A 136 -7.07 -8.84 0.10
CA TYR A 136 -7.34 -9.97 1.01
C TYR A 136 -7.52 -9.54 2.47
N GLY A 137 -7.67 -8.23 2.73
CA GLY A 137 -8.02 -7.71 4.04
C GLY A 137 -9.15 -6.69 3.95
N ALA A 138 -9.97 -6.66 4.99
CA ALA A 138 -11.04 -5.69 5.14
C ALA A 138 -11.18 -5.24 6.59
N LEU A 139 -11.66 -4.01 6.77
CA LEU A 139 -12.02 -3.49 8.09
C LEU A 139 -13.52 -3.57 8.25
N VAL A 140 -13.97 -4.39 9.21
CA VAL A 140 -15.37 -4.46 9.61
C VAL A 140 -15.59 -3.53 10.80
N THR A 141 -16.62 -2.69 10.72
CA THR A 141 -16.96 -1.71 11.76
C THR A 141 -18.46 -1.57 11.90
N LYS A 142 -18.93 -1.17 13.07
CA LYS A 142 -20.36 -1.04 13.38
C LYS A 142 -20.77 0.42 13.37
N ALA A 143 -21.93 0.73 12.79
CA ALA A 143 -22.58 2.02 12.92
C ALA A 143 -23.08 2.20 14.37
N ILE A 144 -22.58 3.23 15.06
CA ILE A 144 -22.87 3.48 16.48
C ILE A 144 -23.46 4.86 16.74
N HIS A 145 -23.40 5.76 15.76
CA HIS A 145 -23.97 7.09 15.88
C HIS A 145 -24.43 7.61 14.52
N GLU A 146 -25.47 8.43 14.54
CA GLU A 146 -25.91 9.21 13.38
C GLU A 146 -26.03 10.68 13.78
N LYS A 147 -25.76 11.57 12.82
CA LYS A 147 -25.91 13.00 13.03
C LYS A 147 -26.40 13.68 11.75
N HIS A 148 -27.51 14.40 11.89
CA HIS A 148 -28.17 15.16 10.84
C HIS A 148 -27.91 16.65 11.06
N ILE A 149 -27.02 17.23 10.27
CA ILE A 149 -26.72 18.67 10.30
C ILE A 149 -26.55 19.19 8.87
N TYR A 150 -25.50 19.94 8.57
CA TYR A 150 -25.13 20.33 7.20
C TYR A 150 -24.88 19.15 6.25
N LYS A 151 -24.65 17.95 6.81
CA LYS A 151 -24.54 16.67 6.10
C LYS A 151 -25.15 15.57 6.96
N GLU A 152 -25.33 14.42 6.34
CA GLU A 152 -25.65 13.16 6.99
C GLU A 152 -24.35 12.44 7.39
N TYR A 153 -24.19 12.17 8.68
CA TYR A 153 -23.02 11.49 9.22
C TYR A 153 -23.39 10.15 9.82
N ILE A 154 -22.59 9.13 9.54
CA ILE A 154 -22.60 7.85 10.23
C ILE A 154 -21.26 7.69 10.97
N GLY A 155 -21.32 7.75 12.29
CA GLY A 155 -20.20 7.45 13.17
C GLY A 155 -20.08 5.95 13.41
N VAL A 156 -18.86 5.42 13.24
CA VAL A 156 -18.57 3.99 13.40
C VAL A 156 -17.58 3.72 14.55
N ASP A 157 -17.50 2.48 15.00
CA ASP A 157 -16.63 2.07 16.12
C ASP A 157 -15.14 1.89 15.75
N ALA A 158 -14.79 1.96 14.46
CA ALA A 158 -13.41 2.08 13.99
C ALA A 158 -12.98 3.55 13.84
N CYS A 159 -11.69 3.78 13.64
CA CYS A 159 -11.15 5.11 13.32
C CYS A 159 -9.84 5.03 12.51
N ALA A 160 -9.18 6.17 12.27
CA ALA A 160 -7.90 6.24 11.59
C ALA A 160 -6.79 5.36 12.21
N VAL A 161 -6.94 4.96 13.48
CA VAL A 161 -6.07 3.96 14.14
C VAL A 161 -6.19 2.58 13.49
N ASN A 162 -7.36 2.22 12.97
CA ASN A 162 -7.60 0.96 12.25
C ASN A 162 -7.25 1.08 10.77
N LEU A 163 -7.52 2.23 10.16
CA LEU A 163 -7.23 2.51 8.75
C LEU A 163 -6.99 4.00 8.52
N MET A 164 -5.72 4.41 8.52
CA MET A 164 -5.34 5.82 8.41
C MET A 164 -5.44 6.39 6.99
N ARG A 165 -5.45 5.52 5.97
CA ARG A 165 -5.27 5.95 4.57
C ARG A 165 -6.30 6.97 4.08
N PRO A 166 -7.61 6.84 4.38
CA PRO A 166 -8.59 7.87 4.03
C PRO A 166 -8.27 9.23 4.65
N ALA A 167 -7.89 9.27 5.93
CA ALA A 167 -7.57 10.49 6.65
C ALA A 167 -6.24 11.15 6.19
N MET A 168 -5.24 10.33 5.86
CA MET A 168 -3.90 10.79 5.49
C MET A 168 -3.76 11.11 3.99
N TYR A 169 -4.37 10.31 3.12
CA TYR A 169 -4.18 10.39 1.67
C TYR A 169 -5.45 10.73 0.88
N GLY A 170 -6.60 10.87 1.55
CA GLY A 170 -7.89 10.93 0.87
C GLY A 170 -8.20 9.63 0.09
N ALA A 171 -7.59 8.51 0.49
CA ALA A 171 -7.69 7.27 -0.25
C ALA A 171 -9.13 6.73 -0.25
N TYR A 172 -9.63 6.40 -1.45
CA TYR A 172 -10.89 5.68 -1.57
C TYR A 172 -10.72 4.24 -1.10
N HIS A 173 -11.66 3.79 -0.28
CA HIS A 173 -11.98 2.38 -0.08
C HIS A 173 -13.46 2.17 -0.38
N HIS A 174 -13.80 1.07 -1.03
CA HIS A 174 -15.19 0.70 -1.22
C HIS A 174 -15.81 0.34 0.14
N ILE A 175 -17.08 0.68 0.33
CA ILE A 175 -17.81 0.40 1.56
C ILE A 175 -19.09 -0.33 1.18
N THR A 176 -19.27 -1.52 1.76
CA THR A 176 -20.51 -2.29 1.68
C THR A 176 -21.19 -2.27 3.03
N VAL A 177 -22.51 -2.06 3.05
CA VAL A 177 -23.32 -2.26 4.25
C VAL A 177 -23.80 -3.70 4.23
N LEU A 178 -23.35 -4.51 5.18
CA LEU A 178 -23.58 -5.96 5.16
C LEU A 178 -25.08 -6.27 5.30
N GLY A 179 -25.60 -7.16 4.45
CA GLY A 179 -27.02 -7.51 4.36
C GLY A 179 -27.86 -6.50 3.55
N LYS A 180 -27.23 -5.49 2.96
CA LYS A 180 -27.85 -4.45 2.11
C LYS A 180 -27.10 -4.27 0.79
N GLU A 181 -26.46 -5.33 0.30
CA GLU A 181 -25.63 -5.32 -0.91
C GLU A 181 -26.40 -4.92 -2.17
N ASP A 182 -27.66 -5.36 -2.27
CA ASP A 182 -28.55 -5.08 -3.41
C ASP A 182 -29.48 -3.88 -3.18
N ALA A 183 -29.37 -3.22 -2.01
CA ALA A 183 -30.20 -2.06 -1.70
C ALA A 183 -29.73 -0.83 -2.50
N PRO A 184 -30.65 0.08 -2.88
CA PRO A 184 -30.29 1.27 -3.65
C PRO A 184 -29.32 2.16 -2.86
N CYS A 185 -28.24 2.61 -3.50
CA CYS A 185 -27.34 3.61 -2.95
C CYS A 185 -27.89 5.03 -3.12
N ASP A 186 -29.00 5.34 -2.45
CA ASP A 186 -29.76 6.59 -2.58
C ASP A 186 -29.56 7.58 -1.42
N HIS A 187 -28.75 7.23 -0.42
CA HIS A 187 -28.39 8.10 0.70
C HIS A 187 -26.94 8.55 0.61
N LYS A 188 -26.68 9.83 0.88
CA LYS A 188 -25.33 10.41 0.82
C LYS A 188 -24.78 10.65 2.22
N TYR A 189 -23.71 9.94 2.59
CA TYR A 189 -23.12 10.01 3.92
C TYR A 189 -21.65 10.44 3.92
N ASP A 190 -21.25 11.14 4.97
CA ASP A 190 -19.88 11.10 5.49
C ASP A 190 -19.80 9.96 6.53
N VAL A 191 -18.91 8.98 6.33
CA VAL A 191 -18.67 7.89 7.28
C VAL A 191 -17.46 8.26 8.13
N THR A 192 -17.65 8.42 9.43
CA THR A 192 -16.66 9.01 10.34
C THR A 192 -16.22 8.05 11.43
N GLY A 193 -14.96 8.14 11.84
CA GLY A 193 -14.46 7.44 13.01
C GLY A 193 -14.81 8.16 14.31
N SER A 194 -14.07 7.83 15.36
CA SER A 194 -14.32 8.25 16.75
C SER A 194 -13.17 9.03 17.40
N LEU A 195 -12.22 9.54 16.61
CA LEU A 195 -11.17 10.45 17.08
C LEU A 195 -11.67 11.91 17.11
N CYS A 196 -10.93 12.76 17.80
CA CYS A 196 -11.26 14.18 17.93
C CYS A 196 -10.81 15.05 16.74
N GLU A 197 -10.43 14.44 15.62
CA GLU A 197 -9.98 15.14 14.41
C GLU A 197 -11.05 15.10 13.33
N ASN A 198 -11.31 16.26 12.73
CA ASN A 198 -12.30 16.39 11.67
C ASN A 198 -11.99 15.54 10.41
N ASN A 199 -10.72 15.17 10.19
CA ASN A 199 -10.32 14.32 9.07
C ASN A 199 -10.43 12.82 9.37
N ASP A 200 -10.86 12.41 10.57
CA ASP A 200 -11.16 11.00 10.89
C ASP A 200 -12.44 10.54 10.17
N LYS A 201 -12.32 10.39 8.85
CA LYS A 201 -13.40 10.02 7.93
C LYS A 201 -12.93 8.90 7.01
N PHE A 202 -13.69 7.83 6.95
CA PHE A 202 -13.47 6.73 6.00
C PHE A 202 -14.06 7.02 4.63
N ALA A 203 -15.11 7.84 4.57
CA ALA A 203 -15.71 8.29 3.33
C ALA A 203 -16.32 9.69 3.49
N VAL A 204 -16.29 10.46 2.40
CA VAL A 204 -16.89 11.80 2.31
C VAL A 204 -17.85 11.80 1.13
N ASP A 205 -19.07 12.30 1.34
CA ASP A 205 -20.12 12.40 0.32
C ASP A 205 -20.37 11.09 -0.46
N ARG A 206 -20.34 9.95 0.22
CA ARG A 206 -20.52 8.64 -0.40
C ARG A 206 -21.98 8.29 -0.52
N MET A 207 -22.41 7.93 -1.73
CA MET A 207 -23.70 7.27 -1.94
C MET A 207 -23.64 5.83 -1.41
N LEU A 208 -24.50 5.51 -0.45
CA LEU A 208 -24.66 4.21 0.18
C LEU A 208 -26.15 3.91 0.37
N PRO A 209 -26.54 2.64 0.60
CA PRO A 209 -27.86 2.33 1.10
C PRO A 209 -28.13 3.00 2.44
N LYS A 210 -29.41 3.09 2.83
CA LYS A 210 -29.78 3.53 4.18
C LYS A 210 -29.04 2.69 5.22
N ILE A 211 -28.28 3.35 6.10
CA ILE A 211 -27.59 2.73 7.22
C ILE A 211 -28.44 2.93 8.48
N ASP A 212 -28.73 1.85 9.18
CA ASP A 212 -29.40 1.88 10.48
C ASP A 212 -28.36 1.68 11.60
N MET A 213 -28.65 2.22 12.79
CA MET A 213 -27.77 2.01 13.94
C MET A 213 -27.63 0.52 14.27
N GLY A 214 -26.38 0.08 14.38
CA GLY A 214 -26.02 -1.30 14.61
C GLY A 214 -25.68 -2.11 13.37
N ASP A 215 -25.90 -1.57 12.17
CA ASP A 215 -25.42 -2.17 10.92
C ASP A 215 -23.89 -2.32 10.92
N TYR A 216 -23.41 -3.34 10.22
CA TYR A 216 -21.99 -3.54 9.97
C TYR A 216 -21.61 -3.02 8.60
N LEU A 217 -20.57 -2.19 8.57
CA LEU A 217 -19.93 -1.70 7.37
C LEU A 217 -18.65 -2.51 7.13
N TYR A 218 -18.49 -2.99 5.91
CA TYR A 218 -17.32 -3.69 5.41
C TYR A 218 -16.53 -2.74 4.50
N ILE A 219 -15.38 -2.28 4.99
CA ILE A 219 -14.47 -1.41 4.25
C ILE A 219 -13.44 -2.31 3.56
N HIS A 220 -13.49 -2.36 2.24
CA HIS A 220 -12.72 -3.27 1.39
C HIS A 220 -11.24 -2.86 1.25
N ASP A 221 -10.39 -3.77 0.79
CA ASP A 221 -9.02 -3.53 0.35
C ASP A 221 -8.05 -2.94 1.40
N THR A 222 -8.24 -3.30 2.67
CA THR A 222 -7.49 -2.74 3.81
C THR A 222 -6.29 -3.58 4.24
N GLY A 223 -6.06 -4.74 3.60
CA GLY A 223 -4.99 -5.67 4.00
C GLY A 223 -3.58 -5.11 3.81
N ALA A 224 -3.41 -4.09 2.97
CA ALA A 224 -2.16 -3.39 2.78
C ALA A 224 -2.18 -2.02 3.50
N HIS A 225 -1.17 -1.80 4.33
CA HIS A 225 -0.96 -0.56 5.10
C HIS A 225 -2.05 -0.20 6.13
N GLY A 226 -3.20 -0.88 6.19
CA GLY A 226 -4.27 -0.61 7.16
C GLY A 226 -3.77 -0.74 8.60
N TYR A 227 -3.74 -1.98 9.11
CA TYR A 227 -3.28 -2.25 10.48
C TYR A 227 -1.85 -1.75 10.76
N ALA A 228 -0.97 -1.87 9.75
CA ALA A 228 0.46 -1.53 9.87
C ALA A 228 0.69 -0.03 10.15
N MET A 229 -0.17 0.86 9.65
CA MET A 229 -0.08 2.30 9.91
C MET A 229 -0.76 2.72 11.22
N GLY A 230 -1.53 1.83 11.85
CA GLY A 230 -2.28 2.14 13.07
C GLY A 230 -1.42 2.48 14.30
N TYR A 231 -1.87 3.45 15.10
CA TYR A 231 -1.19 4.02 16.27
C TYR A 231 -2.20 4.38 17.37
N ASN A 232 -1.82 4.43 18.64
CA ASN A 232 -2.76 4.56 19.76
C ASN A 232 -3.18 6.00 20.10
N TYR A 233 -3.60 6.77 19.10
CA TYR A 233 -4.07 8.13 19.32
C TYR A 233 -5.38 8.17 20.12
N ASN A 234 -5.54 9.18 20.98
CA ASN A 234 -6.58 9.24 22.04
C ASN A 234 -6.64 7.98 22.93
N GLY A 235 -5.57 7.19 23.03
CA GLY A 235 -5.57 5.92 23.77
C GLY A 235 -6.44 4.83 23.13
N LYS A 236 -6.80 4.96 21.83
CA LYS A 236 -7.49 3.90 21.09
C LYS A 236 -6.59 2.67 20.99
N LEU A 237 -7.16 1.51 21.23
CA LEU A 237 -6.48 0.21 21.19
C LEU A 237 -6.62 -0.39 19.79
N LYS A 238 -5.56 -1.01 19.28
CA LYS A 238 -5.60 -1.65 17.96
C LYS A 238 -6.52 -2.86 17.95
N SER A 239 -7.23 -3.05 16.85
CA SER A 239 -8.24 -4.10 16.66
C SER A 239 -7.63 -5.50 16.59
N ALA A 240 -8.46 -6.53 16.70
CA ALA A 240 -8.06 -7.90 16.37
C ALA A 240 -7.89 -8.07 14.84
N GLU A 241 -7.13 -9.08 14.44
CA GLU A 241 -7.07 -9.59 13.06
C GLU A 241 -7.50 -11.06 13.06
N VAL A 242 -8.40 -11.41 12.15
CA VAL A 242 -8.97 -12.75 11.99
C VAL A 242 -8.78 -13.19 10.54
N LEU A 243 -8.31 -14.42 10.36
CA LEU A 243 -8.14 -15.06 9.06
C LEU A 243 -9.33 -15.98 8.79
N LEU A 244 -10.03 -15.76 7.67
CA LEU A 244 -10.97 -16.71 7.10
C LEU A 244 -10.19 -17.80 6.34
N LYS A 245 -10.44 -19.07 6.65
CA LYS A 245 -9.79 -20.22 6.01
C LYS A 245 -10.63 -20.73 4.85
N GLU A 246 -10.00 -21.53 3.99
CA GLU A 246 -10.62 -22.13 2.80
C GLU A 246 -11.82 -23.05 3.14
N ASP A 247 -11.84 -23.65 4.33
CA ASP A 247 -12.94 -24.49 4.83
C ASP A 247 -14.10 -23.70 5.44
N GLY A 248 -14.04 -22.37 5.42
CA GLY A 248 -15.02 -21.46 6.00
C GLY A 248 -14.86 -21.24 7.51
N SER A 249 -13.93 -21.93 8.17
CA SER A 249 -13.59 -21.64 9.58
C SER A 249 -12.77 -20.35 9.68
N PHE A 250 -12.71 -19.78 10.89
CA PHE A 250 -11.91 -18.58 11.15
C PHE A 250 -10.90 -18.82 12.27
N GLN A 251 -9.76 -18.12 12.19
CA GLN A 251 -8.70 -18.16 13.18
C GLN A 251 -8.27 -16.74 13.55
N MET A 252 -8.24 -16.44 14.85
CA MET A 252 -7.59 -15.23 15.32
C MET A 252 -6.08 -15.32 15.05
N ILE A 253 -5.55 -14.40 14.27
CA ILE A 253 -4.12 -14.30 13.96
C ILE A 253 -3.45 -13.16 14.74
N ARG A 254 -4.26 -12.22 15.26
CA ARG A 254 -3.84 -11.21 16.23
C ARG A 254 -5.01 -10.86 17.14
N ARG A 255 -4.82 -10.90 18.46
CA ARG A 255 -5.83 -10.41 19.41
C ARG A 255 -5.88 -8.88 19.39
N ALA A 256 -7.02 -8.31 19.79
CA ALA A 256 -7.10 -6.88 20.04
C ALA A 256 -6.16 -6.49 21.19
N GLU A 257 -5.69 -5.24 21.15
CA GLU A 257 -4.99 -4.64 22.26
C GLU A 257 -5.95 -4.42 23.44
N THR A 258 -5.35 -4.43 24.62
CA THR A 258 -5.98 -4.15 25.91
C THR A 258 -5.31 -2.93 26.53
N PRO A 259 -5.91 -2.29 27.55
CA PRO A 259 -5.24 -1.20 28.26
C PRO A 259 -3.84 -1.59 28.77
N ARG A 260 -3.64 -2.87 29.12
CA ARG A 260 -2.32 -3.38 29.51
C ARG A 260 -1.27 -3.25 28.42
N ASP A 261 -1.62 -3.50 27.16
CA ASP A 261 -0.69 -3.34 26.04
C ASP A 261 -0.31 -1.86 25.87
N TYR A 262 -1.29 -0.96 25.98
CA TYR A 262 -1.08 0.48 25.86
C TYR A 262 -0.20 1.05 27.00
N PHE A 263 -0.36 0.54 28.22
CA PHE A 263 0.43 0.96 29.38
C PHE A 263 1.72 0.16 29.61
N ALA A 264 2.05 -0.81 28.76
CA ALA A 264 3.17 -1.72 28.97
C ALA A 264 4.54 -1.03 29.08
N THR A 265 4.69 0.16 28.51
CA THR A 265 5.93 0.97 28.56
C THR A 265 6.03 1.87 29.80
N PHE A 266 5.01 1.88 30.67
CA PHE A 266 4.97 2.65 31.92
C PHE A 266 5.28 1.78 33.16
N ASP A 267 5.90 0.62 32.95
CA ASP A 267 6.24 -0.35 34.00
C ASP A 267 7.26 0.17 35.04
N CYS A 268 7.92 1.30 34.76
CA CYS A 268 8.79 2.02 35.69
C CYS A 268 8.04 2.84 36.76
N PHE A 269 6.70 2.94 36.70
CA PHE A 269 5.89 3.68 37.68
C PHE A 269 5.06 2.75 38.57
N ASP A 270 5.13 2.96 39.89
CA ASP A 270 4.41 2.13 40.87
C ASP A 270 2.89 2.12 40.66
N ILE A 271 2.32 3.22 40.18
CA ILE A 271 0.88 3.37 39.93
C ILE A 271 0.36 2.40 38.85
N ILE A 272 1.24 1.87 37.99
CA ILE A 272 0.89 1.00 36.86
C ILE A 272 1.05 -0.49 37.20
N LYS A 273 1.71 -0.83 38.32
CA LYS A 273 2.01 -2.23 38.70
C LYS A 273 0.78 -3.14 38.87
N GLY A 274 -0.41 -2.58 39.09
CA GLY A 274 -1.69 -3.32 39.14
C GLY A 274 -2.52 -3.29 37.85
N LEU A 275 -2.14 -2.47 36.87
CA LEU A 275 -2.78 -2.37 35.55
C LEU A 275 -2.11 -3.27 34.50
N VAL A 276 -0.87 -3.70 34.76
CA VAL A 276 -0.02 -4.48 33.84
C VAL A 276 0.21 -5.92 34.34
N GLN A 277 -0.55 -6.41 35.34
CA GLN A 277 -0.52 -7.81 35.80
C GLN A 277 -1.53 -8.71 35.09
#